data_AF-A0A0F8Z0D0-F1
#
_entry.id   AF-A0A0F8Z0D0-F1
#
_cell.length_a   1.000
_cell.length_b   1.000
_cell.length_c   1.000
_cell.angle_alpha   90.00
_cell.angle_beta   90.00
_cell.angle_gamma   90.00
#
_symmetry.space_group_name_H-M   'P 1'
#
loop_
_entity.id
_entity.type
_entity.pdbx_description
1 polymer ?
#
loop_
_entity_poly.entity_id
_entity_poly.type
_entity_poly.pdbx_seq_one_letter_code
_entity_poly.pdbx_strand_id
1 'polypeptide(L)'
;MKRKLSILNGSLAACMFFSFPSNACLTNEVEANDTESNANTPLCSNTTVAGSLSRNDTDWFSFEVTQVGPIEVNLDHNANDDFDWALYQETGAAVAEGATSNVPETGSYTAQATSTYYVKVTRYSGTGWYDLTVNFGEGSNTGGGSGSGDCGYSSRPAKPGSLQAYLQGGSADSCNTLTADQGAVLLMGGGSDVDQAFSNRVANHVGSGADVVVLRTSGTDAYNDYLLNLMNADSVETLIIDTRNKANDDYVDWAIRSAEFVWIAGGDQSDYLNQWQGTKVQTAVQHVFDKGGVVGGTSAGMALMANSVYDPDGVAGAVSD
;
A
#
# COMPACT_ATOMS: atom_id res chain seq x y z
N MET A 1 -8.06 5.85 72.96
CA MET A 1 -7.75 5.18 71.68
C MET A 1 -8.96 5.32 70.75
N LYS A 2 -8.92 6.22 69.76
CA LYS A 2 -9.91 6.29 68.67
C LYS A 2 -9.14 6.03 67.37
N ARG A 3 -9.34 4.87 66.74
CA ARG A 3 -8.80 4.56 65.41
C ARG A 3 -9.71 5.22 64.37
N LYS A 4 -9.17 6.16 63.59
CA LYS A 4 -9.79 6.67 62.37
C LYS A 4 -9.71 5.57 61.31
N LEU A 5 -10.86 5.13 60.80
CA LEU A 5 -10.96 4.29 59.61
C LEU A 5 -11.05 5.24 58.41
N SER A 6 -10.01 5.26 57.58
CA SER A 6 -10.01 6.01 56.32
C SER A 6 -10.61 5.10 55.24
N ILE A 7 -11.78 5.45 54.71
CA ILE A 7 -12.38 4.76 53.56
C ILE A 7 -11.71 5.36 52.32
N LEU A 8 -10.87 4.58 51.65
CA LEU A 8 -10.42 4.88 50.29
C LEU A 8 -11.58 4.54 49.34
N ASN A 9 -12.17 5.55 48.70
CA ASN A 9 -13.02 5.35 47.53
C ASN A 9 -12.11 5.01 46.34
N GLY A 10 -11.95 3.71 46.06
CA GLY A 10 -11.38 3.23 44.80
C GLY A 10 -12.41 3.47 43.69
N SER A 11 -12.14 4.43 42.82
CA SER A 11 -12.89 4.60 41.57
C SER A 11 -12.55 3.41 40.66
N LEU A 12 -13.53 2.54 40.41
CA LEU A 12 -13.42 1.44 39.47
C LEU A 12 -13.56 2.04 38.06
N ALA A 13 -12.43 2.35 37.42
CA ALA A 13 -12.43 2.71 35.99
C ALA A 13 -12.76 1.44 35.19
N ALA A 14 -14.02 1.31 34.76
CA ALA A 14 -14.42 0.33 33.79
C ALA A 14 -13.80 0.69 32.43
N CYS A 15 -12.69 0.05 32.09
CA CYS A 15 -12.19 0.06 30.71
C CYS A 15 -13.16 -0.77 29.85
N MET A 16 -14.14 -0.09 29.24
CA MET A 16 -14.88 -0.65 28.12
C MET A 16 -13.90 -0.79 26.96
N PHE A 17 -13.48 -2.02 26.68
CA PHE A 17 -12.89 -2.36 25.40
C PHE A 17 -14.03 -2.35 24.37
N PHE A 18 -14.13 -1.27 23.60
CA PHE A 18 -14.92 -1.29 22.37
C PHE A 18 -14.18 -2.17 21.37
N SER A 19 -14.67 -3.39 21.18
CA SER A 19 -14.27 -4.23 20.06
C SER A 19 -14.97 -3.67 18.82
N PHE A 20 -14.26 -2.87 18.04
CA PHE A 20 -14.75 -2.48 16.71
C PHE A 20 -14.66 -3.71 15.79
N PRO A 21 -15.73 -4.06 15.06
CA PRO A 21 -15.61 -5.05 13.99
C PRO A 21 -14.67 -4.47 12.92
N SER A 22 -13.59 -5.18 12.60
CA SER A 22 -12.77 -4.88 11.42
C SER A 22 -13.57 -5.26 10.18
N ASN A 23 -14.41 -4.34 9.69
CA ASN A 23 -15.06 -4.53 8.41
C ASN A 23 -13.98 -4.53 7.32
N ALA A 24 -14.03 -5.50 6.43
CA ALA A 24 -13.12 -5.56 5.29
C ALA A 24 -13.30 -4.30 4.42
N CYS A 25 -12.22 -3.86 3.79
CA CYS A 25 -12.25 -2.72 2.87
C CYS A 25 -13.27 -2.96 1.76
N LEU A 26 -14.11 -1.96 1.51
CA LEU A 26 -15.02 -1.99 0.39
C LEU A 26 -14.22 -2.00 -0.91
N THR A 27 -14.54 -2.91 -1.83
CA THR A 27 -13.95 -2.97 -3.18
C THR A 27 -14.99 -2.89 -4.29
N ASN A 28 -16.27 -3.00 -3.93
CA ASN A 28 -17.41 -2.82 -4.83
C ASN A 28 -18.50 -2.10 -4.06
N GLU A 29 -19.22 -1.19 -4.73
CA GLU A 29 -20.42 -0.58 -4.16
C GLU A 29 -21.47 -1.63 -3.79
N VAL A 30 -22.31 -1.31 -2.80
CA VAL A 30 -23.40 -2.14 -2.30
C VAL A 30 -24.63 -1.28 -2.11
N GLU A 31 -25.61 -1.51 -2.98
CA GLU A 31 -26.87 -0.79 -2.98
C GLU A 31 -27.82 -1.27 -1.86
N ALA A 32 -28.63 -0.41 -1.24
CA ALA A 32 -28.82 1.02 -1.56
C ALA A 32 -27.87 1.95 -0.78
N ASN A 33 -27.16 2.84 -1.46
CA ASN A 33 -26.31 3.88 -0.85
C ASN A 33 -26.60 5.30 -1.36
N ASP A 34 -27.82 5.51 -1.86
CA ASP A 34 -28.36 6.78 -2.36
C ASP A 34 -28.37 7.99 -1.38
N THR A 35 -28.08 7.74 -0.10
CA THR A 35 -28.14 8.76 0.95
C THR A 35 -26.94 8.68 1.88
N GLU A 36 -26.53 9.83 2.44
CA GLU A 36 -25.46 9.92 3.44
C GLU A 36 -25.64 8.92 4.61
N SER A 37 -26.89 8.73 5.06
CA SER A 37 -27.22 7.78 6.15
C SER A 37 -26.99 6.31 5.80
N ASN A 38 -26.98 5.99 4.50
CA ASN A 38 -26.80 4.64 3.97
C ASN A 38 -25.43 4.51 3.28
N ALA A 39 -24.51 5.46 3.54
CA ALA A 39 -23.21 5.47 2.91
C ALA A 39 -22.50 4.14 3.09
N ASN A 40 -21.97 3.62 1.99
CA ASN A 40 -21.12 2.45 1.98
C ASN A 40 -19.86 2.69 2.83
N THR A 41 -19.49 1.69 3.63
CA THR A 41 -18.43 1.82 4.63
C THR A 41 -17.85 0.45 4.98
N PRO A 42 -16.55 0.35 5.33
CA PRO A 42 -15.55 1.42 5.27
C PRO A 42 -14.97 1.57 3.85
N LEU A 43 -14.83 2.82 3.38
CA LEU A 43 -13.78 3.11 2.40
C LEU A 43 -12.44 3.03 3.11
N CYS A 44 -11.50 2.30 2.52
CA CYS A 44 -10.12 2.26 2.97
C CYS A 44 -9.25 3.13 2.08
N SER A 45 -8.27 3.79 2.70
CA SER A 45 -7.30 4.62 2.02
C SER A 45 -6.59 3.83 0.91
N ASN A 46 -6.46 4.44 -0.26
CA ASN A 46 -5.81 3.86 -1.45
C ASN A 46 -6.43 2.53 -1.92
N THR A 47 -7.68 2.25 -1.56
CA THR A 47 -8.45 1.10 -2.08
C THR A 47 -9.42 1.59 -3.14
N THR A 48 -9.37 0.96 -4.32
CA THR A 48 -10.33 1.23 -5.40
C THR A 48 -11.66 0.52 -5.15
N VAL A 49 -12.75 1.27 -5.23
CA VAL A 49 -14.12 0.78 -5.20
C VAL A 49 -14.71 0.87 -6.60
N ALA A 50 -15.06 -0.29 -7.16
CA ALA A 50 -15.82 -0.35 -8.38
C ALA A 50 -17.29 -0.03 -8.10
N GLY A 51 -17.86 0.89 -8.87
CA GLY A 51 -19.26 1.26 -8.77
C GLY A 51 -19.89 1.53 -10.14
N SER A 52 -21.16 1.90 -10.14
CA SER A 52 -21.93 2.17 -11.34
C SER A 52 -23.05 3.16 -11.09
N LEU A 53 -23.12 4.21 -11.90
CA LEU A 53 -24.18 5.21 -11.81
C LEU A 53 -25.19 5.09 -12.94
N SER A 54 -26.47 5.08 -12.56
CA SER A 54 -27.61 5.11 -13.46
C SER A 54 -28.42 6.41 -13.35
N ARG A 55 -29.64 6.47 -13.92
CA ARG A 55 -30.48 7.67 -13.84
C ARG A 55 -31.19 7.73 -12.49
N ASN A 56 -31.02 8.85 -11.78
CA ASN A 56 -31.52 9.10 -10.41
C ASN A 56 -30.79 8.28 -9.33
N ASP A 57 -29.51 8.07 -9.54
CA ASP A 57 -28.61 7.27 -8.72
C ASP A 57 -27.57 8.19 -8.09
N THR A 58 -27.19 7.96 -6.84
CA THR A 58 -26.20 8.79 -6.14
C THR A 58 -25.46 8.00 -5.06
N ASP A 59 -24.21 7.66 -5.32
CA ASP A 59 -23.48 6.85 -4.36
C ASP A 59 -22.86 7.67 -3.24
N TRP A 60 -23.20 7.30 -2.00
CA TRP A 60 -22.52 7.80 -0.81
C TRP A 60 -21.56 6.76 -0.24
N PHE A 61 -20.39 7.24 0.14
CA PHE A 61 -19.35 6.46 0.80
C PHE A 61 -18.84 7.21 2.03
N SER A 62 -18.37 6.48 3.05
CA SER A 62 -17.81 7.07 4.27
C SER A 62 -16.51 6.41 4.70
N PHE A 63 -15.63 7.22 5.30
CA PHE A 63 -14.35 6.82 5.87
C PHE A 63 -14.00 7.68 7.07
N GLU A 64 -13.11 7.15 7.91
CA GLU A 64 -12.60 7.85 9.09
C GLU A 64 -11.20 8.40 8.84
N VAL A 65 -11.09 9.72 8.79
CA VAL A 65 -9.81 10.40 8.79
C VAL A 65 -9.36 10.53 10.23
N THR A 66 -8.23 9.92 10.51
CA THR A 66 -7.80 9.66 11.87
C THR A 66 -6.35 10.13 12.08
N GLN A 67 -5.77 10.74 11.02
CA GLN A 67 -4.69 11.72 11.06
C GLN A 67 -5.03 12.94 10.19
N VAL A 68 -4.68 14.15 10.65
CA VAL A 68 -4.79 15.37 9.82
C VAL A 68 -3.84 15.28 8.63
N GLY A 69 -4.27 15.73 7.45
CA GLY A 69 -3.49 15.54 6.23
C GLY A 69 -4.32 15.66 4.96
N PRO A 70 -3.72 15.44 3.79
CA PRO A 70 -4.45 15.44 2.54
C PRO A 70 -5.47 14.28 2.49
N ILE A 71 -6.62 14.58 1.93
CA ILE A 71 -7.61 13.65 1.39
C ILE A 71 -7.59 13.88 -0.12
N GLU A 72 -7.23 12.86 -0.89
CA GLU A 72 -7.16 12.92 -2.34
C GLU A 72 -8.24 12.01 -2.90
N VAL A 73 -9.05 12.53 -3.81
CA VAL A 73 -10.12 11.79 -4.48
C VAL A 73 -9.73 11.62 -5.94
N ASN A 74 -9.87 10.40 -6.45
CA ASN A 74 -9.69 10.03 -7.84
C ASN A 74 -10.93 9.23 -8.28
N LEU A 75 -11.67 9.78 -9.23
CA LEU A 75 -12.84 9.18 -9.83
C LEU A 75 -12.56 8.90 -11.31
N ASP A 76 -12.31 7.64 -11.67
CA ASP A 76 -12.16 7.22 -13.06
C ASP A 76 -13.50 6.70 -13.60
N HIS A 77 -13.78 6.97 -14.87
CA HIS A 77 -15.01 6.54 -15.53
C HIS A 77 -14.85 6.53 -17.05
N ASN A 78 -15.90 6.13 -17.79
CA ASN A 78 -15.85 6.18 -19.24
C ASN A 78 -15.74 7.64 -19.73
N ALA A 79 -14.90 7.90 -20.74
CA ALA A 79 -14.74 9.22 -21.35
C ALA A 79 -16.01 9.78 -22.06
N ASN A 80 -17.06 8.96 -22.25
CA ASN A 80 -18.36 9.41 -22.76
C ASN A 80 -19.39 9.69 -21.65
N ASP A 81 -19.05 9.36 -20.41
CA ASP A 81 -19.84 9.65 -19.22
C ASP A 81 -19.26 10.89 -18.52
N ASP A 82 -20.02 11.49 -17.61
CA ASP A 82 -19.60 12.69 -16.88
C ASP A 82 -20.12 12.55 -15.45
N PHE A 83 -19.24 12.07 -14.57
CA PHE A 83 -19.54 11.83 -13.16
C PHE A 83 -18.70 12.76 -12.31
N ASP A 84 -19.36 13.37 -11.34
CA ASP A 84 -18.80 14.35 -10.42
C ASP A 84 -18.62 13.71 -9.04
N TRP A 85 -17.74 14.27 -8.21
CA TRP A 85 -17.67 13.92 -6.79
C TRP A 85 -17.70 15.16 -5.89
N ALA A 86 -18.24 15.00 -4.69
CA ALA A 86 -18.18 16.00 -3.63
C ALA A 86 -17.77 15.35 -2.31
N LEU A 87 -16.82 15.97 -1.63
CA LEU A 87 -16.32 15.56 -0.32
C LEU A 87 -16.98 16.40 0.77
N TYR A 88 -17.43 15.74 1.83
CA TYR A 88 -18.08 16.37 2.99
C TYR A 88 -17.34 16.01 4.27
N GLN A 89 -17.27 16.96 5.20
CA GLN A 89 -16.82 16.76 6.57
C GLN A 89 -18.03 16.91 7.49
N GLU A 90 -18.51 15.81 8.09
CA GLU A 90 -19.79 15.78 8.83
C GLU A 90 -21.00 16.19 7.96
N THR A 91 -22.20 16.27 8.55
CA THR A 91 -23.38 16.79 7.85
C THR A 91 -23.18 18.28 7.52
N GLY A 92 -23.26 18.67 6.24
CA GLY A 92 -23.04 20.06 5.85
C GLY A 92 -22.78 20.31 4.36
N ALA A 93 -22.12 21.43 4.05
CA ALA A 93 -21.70 21.76 2.70
C ALA A 93 -20.43 20.97 2.30
N ALA A 94 -20.22 20.78 0.99
CA ALA A 94 -19.02 20.13 0.49
C ALA A 94 -17.78 20.97 0.83
N VAL A 95 -16.70 20.31 1.26
CA VAL A 95 -15.40 20.90 1.55
C VAL A 95 -14.45 20.87 0.34
N ALA A 96 -14.73 19.99 -0.61
CA ALA A 96 -14.11 19.95 -1.94
C ALA A 96 -15.04 19.27 -2.95
N GLU A 97 -14.88 19.58 -4.23
CA GLU A 97 -15.66 18.99 -5.32
C GLU A 97 -14.80 18.87 -6.60
N GLY A 98 -15.06 17.81 -7.35
CA GLY A 98 -14.73 17.69 -8.77
C GLY A 98 -16.06 17.70 -9.53
N ALA A 99 -16.20 18.66 -10.45
CA ALA A 99 -17.36 18.76 -11.34
C ALA A 99 -16.92 19.21 -12.74
N THR A 100 -16.06 18.41 -13.35
CA THR A 100 -15.34 18.64 -14.61
C THR A 100 -15.42 17.39 -15.47
N SER A 101 -15.35 17.56 -16.78
CA SER A 101 -15.36 16.44 -17.72
C SER A 101 -14.01 15.71 -17.84
N ASN A 102 -13.16 15.75 -16.81
CA ASN A 102 -11.84 15.12 -16.83
C ASN A 102 -11.95 13.63 -16.49
N VAL A 103 -11.05 12.82 -17.06
CA VAL A 103 -10.99 11.38 -16.78
C VAL A 103 -9.53 10.97 -16.53
N PRO A 104 -9.15 10.56 -15.30
CA PRO A 104 -10.00 10.60 -14.11
C PRO A 104 -10.28 12.04 -13.65
N GLU A 105 -11.38 12.22 -12.93
CA GLU A 105 -11.65 13.44 -12.19
C GLU A 105 -10.99 13.37 -10.80
N THR A 106 -10.07 14.31 -10.55
CA THR A 106 -9.24 14.31 -9.34
C THR A 106 -9.35 15.60 -8.55
N GLY A 107 -9.17 15.53 -7.24
CA GLY A 107 -8.93 16.72 -6.42
C GLY A 107 -8.51 16.38 -4.99
N SER A 108 -8.23 17.40 -4.20
CA SER A 108 -7.65 17.25 -2.87
C SER A 108 -8.24 18.22 -1.87
N TYR A 109 -8.32 17.81 -0.61
CA TYR A 109 -8.66 18.64 0.54
C TYR A 109 -7.71 18.35 1.70
N THR A 110 -7.23 19.36 2.42
CA THR A 110 -6.39 19.13 3.61
C THR A 110 -7.24 19.09 4.87
N ALA A 111 -7.49 17.89 5.39
CA ALA A 111 -8.19 17.67 6.65
C ALA A 111 -7.45 18.35 7.81
N GLN A 112 -8.17 19.25 8.51
CA GLN A 112 -7.65 20.00 9.65
C GLN A 112 -7.96 19.34 11.00
N ALA A 113 -8.79 18.30 10.99
CA ALA A 113 -9.18 17.55 12.18
C ALA A 113 -9.45 16.08 11.82
N THR A 114 -9.28 15.20 12.80
CA THR A 114 -9.72 13.80 12.69
C THR A 114 -11.25 13.76 12.80
N SER A 115 -11.93 13.30 11.76
CA SER A 115 -13.39 13.22 11.71
C SER A 115 -13.82 12.18 10.67
N THR A 116 -15.11 11.87 10.63
CA THR A 116 -15.70 11.08 9.55
C THR A 116 -15.92 11.99 8.35
N TYR A 117 -15.47 11.53 7.19
CA TYR A 117 -15.68 12.17 5.91
C TYR A 117 -16.58 11.31 5.03
N TYR A 118 -17.26 11.98 4.10
CA TYR A 118 -18.13 11.33 3.13
C TYR A 118 -17.76 11.77 1.72
N VAL A 119 -17.70 10.82 0.79
CA VAL A 119 -17.64 11.12 -0.64
C VAL A 119 -18.99 10.77 -1.23
N LYS A 120 -19.54 11.72 -1.97
CA LYS A 120 -20.74 11.55 -2.78
C LYS A 120 -20.34 11.57 -4.23
N VAL A 121 -20.65 10.52 -4.97
CA VAL A 121 -20.49 10.46 -6.43
C VAL A 121 -21.84 10.77 -7.07
N THR A 122 -21.86 11.69 -8.03
CA THR A 122 -23.09 12.10 -8.72
C THR A 122 -22.92 12.08 -10.22
N ARG A 123 -24.03 11.84 -10.91
CA ARG A 123 -24.06 11.81 -12.36
C ARG A 123 -24.45 13.17 -12.95
N TYR A 124 -23.55 13.79 -13.72
CA TYR A 124 -23.92 14.89 -14.62
C TYR A 124 -24.55 14.34 -15.90
N SER A 125 -23.85 13.45 -16.60
CA SER A 125 -24.32 12.80 -17.83
C SER A 125 -23.83 11.34 -17.93
N GLY A 126 -24.17 10.63 -19.01
CA GLY A 126 -23.75 9.22 -19.15
C GLY A 126 -24.55 8.19 -18.34
N THR A 127 -24.09 6.95 -18.26
CA THR A 127 -24.51 5.88 -17.32
C THR A 127 -23.52 4.74 -17.51
N GLY A 128 -22.98 4.20 -16.43
CA GLY A 128 -21.90 3.24 -16.56
C GLY A 128 -21.11 3.08 -15.28
N TRP A 129 -19.99 2.40 -15.41
CA TRP A 129 -19.08 2.10 -14.32
C TRP A 129 -18.27 3.34 -13.92
N TYR A 130 -17.81 3.35 -12.68
CA TYR A 130 -16.73 4.20 -12.20
C TYR A 130 -15.82 3.42 -11.25
N ASP A 131 -14.58 3.87 -11.13
CA ASP A 131 -13.62 3.41 -10.12
C ASP A 131 -13.30 4.61 -9.21
N LEU A 132 -13.72 4.52 -7.95
CA LEU A 132 -13.45 5.54 -6.93
C LEU A 132 -12.26 5.11 -6.07
N THR A 133 -11.23 5.94 -5.97
CA THR A 133 -10.14 5.76 -5.00
C THR A 133 -10.00 7.02 -4.16
N VAL A 134 -9.98 6.85 -2.83
CA VAL A 134 -9.74 7.95 -1.89
C VAL A 134 -8.50 7.64 -1.07
N ASN A 135 -7.54 8.56 -1.05
CA ASN A 135 -6.32 8.45 -0.25
C ASN A 135 -6.39 9.45 0.91
N PHE A 136 -6.25 8.98 2.14
CA PHE A 136 -6.34 9.81 3.34
C PHE A 136 -5.54 9.22 4.50
N GLY A 137 -5.28 10.06 5.51
CA GLY A 137 -4.59 9.65 6.74
C GLY A 137 -5.47 8.74 7.61
N GLU A 138 -5.22 7.44 7.54
CA GLU A 138 -5.70 6.47 8.53
C GLU A 138 -4.75 6.49 9.74
N GLY A 139 -5.27 6.92 10.88
CA GLY A 139 -4.74 6.63 12.19
C GLY A 139 -4.73 5.14 12.37
N SER A 140 -3.54 4.56 12.17
CA SER A 140 -3.21 3.22 12.59
C SER A 140 -3.66 3.04 14.03
N ASN A 141 -4.57 2.09 14.25
CA ASN A 141 -4.67 1.44 15.54
C ASN A 141 -3.43 0.54 15.70
N THR A 142 -2.26 1.16 15.81
CA THR A 142 -0.94 0.61 16.16
C THR A 142 -0.02 1.80 16.29
N GLY A 143 0.50 2.00 17.50
CA GLY A 143 1.18 3.23 17.87
C GLY A 143 2.53 3.42 17.19
N GLY A 144 2.81 4.69 16.90
CA GLY A 144 4.14 5.27 17.04
C GLY A 144 4.90 5.53 15.74
N GLY A 145 4.97 6.80 15.33
CA GLY A 145 5.97 7.27 14.38
C GLY A 145 5.51 8.41 13.49
N SER A 146 5.29 9.59 14.05
CA SER A 146 5.07 10.81 13.25
C SER A 146 6.41 11.31 12.69
N GLY A 147 6.54 11.34 11.37
CA GLY A 147 7.64 11.97 10.63
C GLY A 147 7.25 12.14 9.16
N SER A 148 7.46 13.33 8.60
CA SER A 148 7.06 13.70 7.24
C SER A 148 7.63 12.75 6.18
N GLY A 149 6.74 12.07 5.45
CA GLY A 149 7.02 11.01 4.48
C GLY A 149 7.65 11.45 3.16
N ASP A 150 8.87 11.95 3.24
CA ASP A 150 9.80 11.90 2.11
C ASP A 150 11.19 11.59 2.66
N CYS A 151 11.54 10.29 2.75
CA CYS A 151 12.81 9.81 3.27
C CYS A 151 13.97 9.97 2.26
N GLY A 152 13.84 10.94 1.35
CA GLY A 152 14.76 11.18 0.23
C GLY A 152 14.27 10.64 -1.11
N TYR A 153 12.97 10.37 -1.26
CA TYR A 153 12.36 9.67 -2.38
C TYR A 153 11.25 10.38 -3.16
N SER A 154 10.90 11.65 -3.00
CA SER A 154 9.71 12.23 -3.66
C SER A 154 8.40 11.48 -3.38
N SER A 155 7.26 12.11 -3.71
CA SER A 155 5.95 11.48 -3.53
C SER A 155 5.81 10.22 -4.38
N ARG A 156 5.20 9.18 -3.80
CA ARG A 156 4.82 7.95 -4.51
C ARG A 156 4.06 8.25 -5.80
N PRO A 157 4.53 7.80 -6.98
CA PRO A 157 3.80 7.96 -8.23
C PRO A 157 2.44 7.27 -8.20
N ALA A 158 1.55 7.62 -9.14
CA ALA A 158 0.28 6.91 -9.30
C ALA A 158 0.51 5.50 -9.87
N LYS A 159 -0.18 4.50 -9.33
CA LYS A 159 -0.10 3.11 -9.83
C LYS A 159 -0.67 3.03 -11.25
N PRO A 160 0.06 2.50 -12.24
CA PRO A 160 -0.50 2.25 -13.56
C PRO A 160 -1.68 1.25 -13.50
N GLY A 161 -2.73 1.50 -14.27
CA GLY A 161 -3.90 0.60 -14.34
C GLY A 161 -3.55 -0.82 -14.81
N SER A 162 -2.53 -0.96 -15.65
CA SER A 162 -2.06 -2.26 -16.15
C SER A 162 -1.17 -3.04 -15.16
N LEU A 163 -0.74 -2.41 -14.07
CA LEU A 163 0.10 -3.03 -13.05
C LEU A 163 -0.78 -3.67 -11.97
N GLN A 164 -0.59 -4.98 -11.79
CA GLN A 164 -1.07 -5.68 -10.61
C GLN A 164 -0.06 -5.42 -9.48
N ALA A 165 -0.50 -4.62 -8.51
CA ALA A 165 0.21 -4.38 -7.26
C ALA A 165 -0.75 -4.57 -6.11
N TYR A 166 -0.28 -5.17 -5.03
CA TYR A 166 -1.06 -5.48 -3.84
C TYR A 166 -0.30 -4.92 -2.66
N LEU A 167 -0.77 -3.80 -2.13
CA LEU A 167 -0.17 -3.14 -0.98
C LEU A 167 -0.98 -3.50 0.27
N GLN A 168 -0.28 -3.88 1.34
CA GLN A 168 -0.85 -4.06 2.66
C GLN A 168 -0.01 -3.29 3.68
N GLY A 169 -0.65 -2.44 4.49
CA GLY A 169 0.05 -1.55 5.43
C GLY A 169 0.18 -0.12 4.89
N GLY A 170 1.23 0.60 5.30
CA GLY A 170 1.46 2.00 4.91
C GLY A 170 1.75 2.18 3.41
N SER A 171 1.28 3.29 2.84
CA SER A 171 1.58 3.66 1.43
C SER A 171 2.70 4.67 1.29
N ALA A 172 3.03 5.37 2.38
CA ALA A 172 4.17 6.26 2.48
C ALA A 172 5.44 5.47 2.83
N ASP A 173 6.58 6.02 2.43
CA ASP A 173 7.88 5.45 2.77
C ASP A 173 8.17 5.54 4.28
N SER A 174 8.58 4.43 4.87
CA SER A 174 9.03 4.35 6.25
C SER A 174 10.51 4.71 6.35
N CYS A 175 10.82 5.81 7.04
CA CYS A 175 12.18 6.37 7.07
C CYS A 175 13.13 5.63 8.01
N ASN A 176 13.25 4.31 7.86
CA ASN A 176 14.19 3.51 8.62
C ASN A 176 15.62 3.93 8.30
N THR A 177 16.42 4.16 9.34
CA THR A 177 17.81 4.57 9.17
C THR A 177 18.66 3.36 8.80
N LEU A 178 18.99 3.24 7.51
CA LEU A 178 19.94 2.26 6.99
C LEU A 178 21.36 2.83 6.99
N THR A 179 22.36 1.95 7.05
CA THR A 179 23.77 2.34 6.87
C THR A 179 24.19 2.02 5.45
N ALA A 180 24.47 3.06 4.66
CA ALA A 180 24.93 2.91 3.28
C ALA A 180 26.15 1.97 3.19
N ASP A 181 26.24 1.24 2.09
CA ASP A 181 27.26 0.22 1.79
C ASP A 181 27.29 -0.98 2.78
N GLN A 182 26.28 -1.12 3.64
CA GLN A 182 26.09 -2.27 4.53
C GLN A 182 24.90 -3.14 4.13
N GLY A 183 24.62 -3.23 2.82
CA GLY A 183 23.58 -4.10 2.28
C GLY A 183 23.82 -5.56 2.64
N ALA A 184 22.74 -6.31 2.80
CA ALA A 184 22.79 -7.75 3.05
C ALA A 184 21.94 -8.53 2.07
N VAL A 185 22.31 -9.81 1.88
CA VAL A 185 21.56 -10.73 1.01
C VAL A 185 20.95 -11.88 1.80
N LEU A 186 19.71 -12.25 1.44
CA LEU A 186 19.04 -13.44 1.98
C LEU A 186 18.79 -14.46 0.86
N LEU A 187 19.58 -15.52 0.84
CA LEU A 187 19.54 -16.57 -0.18
C LEU A 187 18.81 -17.81 0.35
N MET A 188 17.65 -18.16 -0.23
CA MET A 188 16.92 -19.39 0.10
C MET A 188 16.87 -20.36 -1.08
N GLY A 189 17.28 -21.61 -0.87
CA GLY A 189 17.40 -22.62 -1.93
C GLY A 189 16.08 -23.15 -2.52
N GLY A 190 14.93 -22.63 -2.09
CA GLY A 190 13.60 -23.17 -2.40
C GLY A 190 13.09 -24.18 -1.38
N GLY A 191 11.80 -24.50 -1.46
CA GLY A 191 11.07 -25.27 -0.45
C GLY A 191 10.29 -24.36 0.49
N SER A 192 10.06 -24.81 1.73
CA SER A 192 9.45 -23.96 2.75
C SER A 192 10.39 -22.82 3.13
N ASP A 193 9.86 -21.61 3.21
CA ASP A 193 10.63 -20.46 3.66
C ASP A 193 11.01 -20.60 5.15
N VAL A 194 12.09 -19.93 5.55
CA VAL A 194 12.64 -20.04 6.91
C VAL A 194 12.27 -18.81 7.71
N ASP A 195 11.24 -18.92 8.55
CA ASP A 195 10.69 -17.81 9.35
C ASP A 195 11.77 -17.02 10.13
N GLN A 196 12.71 -17.73 10.73
CA GLN A 196 13.79 -17.11 11.53
C GLN A 196 14.76 -16.30 10.69
N ALA A 197 14.83 -16.52 9.38
CA ALA A 197 15.63 -15.68 8.50
C ALA A 197 15.01 -14.29 8.36
N PHE A 198 13.70 -14.20 8.16
CA PHE A 198 13.00 -12.91 8.10
C PHE A 198 12.97 -12.22 9.48
N SER A 199 12.44 -12.91 10.50
CA SER A 199 12.21 -12.33 11.82
C SER A 199 13.48 -12.01 12.61
N ASN A 200 14.51 -12.88 12.57
CA ASN A 200 15.71 -12.69 13.39
C ASN A 200 16.91 -12.13 12.63
N ARG A 201 16.90 -12.13 11.29
CA ARG A 201 18.01 -11.58 10.49
C ARG A 201 17.57 -10.33 9.76
N VAL A 202 16.57 -10.42 8.89
CA VAL A 202 16.14 -9.27 8.09
C VAL A 202 15.60 -8.16 8.97
N ALA A 203 14.58 -8.43 9.81
CA ALA A 203 13.98 -7.41 10.66
C ALA A 203 14.99 -6.75 11.63
N ASN A 204 15.98 -7.51 12.12
CA ASN A 204 17.06 -6.95 12.94
C ASN A 204 18.06 -6.10 12.15
N HIS A 205 18.19 -6.31 10.84
CA HIS A 205 19.06 -5.54 9.95
C HIS A 205 18.38 -4.25 9.48
N VAL A 206 17.13 -4.33 9.03
CA VAL A 206 16.38 -3.20 8.46
C VAL A 206 15.63 -2.36 9.49
N GLY A 207 15.48 -2.88 10.71
CA GLY A 207 14.69 -2.23 11.76
C GLY A 207 13.21 -2.62 11.74
N SER A 208 12.51 -2.25 12.82
CA SER A 208 11.06 -2.42 12.94
C SER A 208 10.31 -1.45 12.03
N GLY A 209 9.11 -1.80 11.56
CA GLY A 209 8.32 -0.91 10.71
C GLY A 209 8.99 -0.66 9.36
N ALA A 210 9.74 -1.63 8.85
CA ALA A 210 10.37 -1.55 7.53
C ALA A 210 9.31 -1.71 6.42
N ASP A 211 9.57 -1.11 5.27
CA ASP A 211 8.83 -1.39 4.04
C ASP A 211 9.42 -2.60 3.32
N VAL A 212 8.53 -3.50 2.90
CA VAL A 212 8.89 -4.74 2.23
C VAL A 212 8.26 -4.77 0.84
N VAL A 213 9.06 -5.01 -0.19
CA VAL A 213 8.56 -5.22 -1.54
C VAL A 213 8.82 -6.65 -1.98
N VAL A 214 7.77 -7.32 -2.43
CA VAL A 214 7.79 -8.66 -2.99
C VAL A 214 7.71 -8.58 -4.51
N LEU A 215 8.74 -9.08 -5.19
CA LEU A 215 8.81 -9.06 -6.65
C LEU A 215 8.46 -10.42 -7.25
N ARG A 216 7.58 -10.38 -8.27
CA ARG A 216 7.08 -11.55 -9.00
C ARG A 216 6.88 -11.22 -10.49
N THR A 217 6.89 -12.23 -11.35
CA THR A 217 6.42 -12.14 -12.75
C THR A 217 5.04 -12.77 -12.94
N SER A 218 4.54 -13.50 -11.95
CA SER A 218 3.21 -14.12 -11.95
C SER A 218 2.77 -14.48 -10.53
N GLY A 219 1.50 -14.85 -10.38
CA GLY A 219 0.91 -15.27 -9.10
C GLY A 219 0.17 -14.15 -8.39
N THR A 220 0.19 -14.19 -7.05
CA THR A 220 -0.59 -13.31 -6.18
C THR A 220 0.29 -12.72 -5.06
N ASP A 221 -0.34 -11.95 -4.19
CA ASP A 221 0.15 -11.35 -2.94
C ASP A 221 0.33 -12.33 -1.77
N ALA A 222 0.52 -13.63 -2.04
CA ALA A 222 0.58 -14.67 -1.00
C ALA A 222 1.68 -14.48 0.06
N TYR A 223 2.62 -13.56 -0.15
CA TYR A 223 3.65 -13.19 0.83
C TYR A 223 3.25 -12.03 1.74
N ASN A 224 2.27 -11.20 1.38
CA ASN A 224 1.96 -9.95 2.08
C ASN A 224 1.59 -10.19 3.54
N ASP A 225 0.49 -10.92 3.79
CA ASP A 225 0.05 -11.24 5.15
C ASP A 225 1.16 -11.92 5.96
N TYR A 226 1.89 -12.86 5.34
CA TYR A 226 2.93 -13.61 6.01
C TYR A 226 4.10 -12.72 6.45
N LEU A 227 4.67 -11.92 5.55
CA LEU A 227 5.82 -11.07 5.85
C LEU A 227 5.45 -9.89 6.73
N LEU A 228 4.25 -9.31 6.56
CA LEU A 228 3.78 -8.18 7.35
C LEU A 228 3.76 -8.56 8.83
N ASN A 229 3.13 -9.69 9.15
CA ASN A 229 3.03 -10.21 10.51
C ASN A 229 4.37 -10.73 11.04
N LEU A 230 5.13 -11.46 10.22
CA LEU A 230 6.36 -12.11 10.67
C LEU A 230 7.48 -11.10 10.98
N MET A 231 7.56 -10.01 10.21
CA MET A 231 8.58 -8.98 10.37
C MET A 231 8.11 -7.79 11.21
N ASN A 232 6.80 -7.70 11.52
CA ASN A 232 6.20 -6.48 12.06
C ASN A 232 6.61 -5.25 11.21
N ALA A 233 6.41 -5.43 9.90
CA ALA A 233 6.71 -4.42 8.87
C ALA A 233 5.67 -3.29 8.91
N ASP A 234 6.02 -2.13 8.35
CA ASP A 234 5.05 -1.03 8.15
C ASP A 234 4.15 -1.36 6.96
N SER A 235 4.77 -1.82 5.86
CA SER A 235 4.07 -2.27 4.68
C SER A 235 4.70 -3.52 4.05
N VAL A 236 3.87 -4.28 3.34
CA VAL A 236 4.32 -5.25 2.35
C VAL A 236 3.57 -5.02 1.05
N GLU A 237 4.31 -4.89 -0.04
CA GLU A 237 3.75 -4.72 -1.38
C GLU A 237 4.24 -5.79 -2.35
N THR A 238 3.31 -6.54 -2.94
CA THR A 238 3.63 -7.44 -4.04
C THR A 238 3.44 -6.75 -5.39
N LEU A 239 4.47 -6.77 -6.24
CA LEU A 239 4.45 -6.26 -7.61
C LEU A 239 4.55 -7.40 -8.63
N ILE A 240 3.60 -7.47 -9.57
CA ILE A 240 3.65 -8.40 -10.71
C ILE A 240 4.24 -7.69 -11.94
N ILE A 241 5.52 -7.91 -12.19
CA ILE A 241 6.33 -7.24 -13.20
C ILE A 241 6.67 -8.24 -14.31
N ASP A 242 5.68 -8.55 -15.15
CA ASP A 242 5.75 -9.55 -16.23
C ASP A 242 6.18 -8.98 -17.60
N THR A 243 6.48 -7.68 -17.68
CA THR A 243 6.89 -7.02 -18.92
C THR A 243 7.99 -5.99 -18.66
N ARG A 244 8.86 -5.77 -19.65
CA ARG A 244 9.86 -4.70 -19.62
C ARG A 244 9.27 -3.30 -19.41
N ASN A 245 8.03 -3.05 -19.84
CA ASN A 245 7.36 -1.76 -19.63
C ASN A 245 7.06 -1.56 -18.14
N LYS A 246 6.43 -2.55 -17.48
CA LYS A 246 6.21 -2.52 -16.03
C LYS A 246 7.55 -2.41 -15.28
N ALA A 247 8.59 -3.08 -15.76
CA ALA A 247 9.92 -3.03 -15.14
C ALA A 247 10.65 -1.68 -15.31
N ASN A 248 10.14 -0.75 -16.13
CA ASN A 248 10.66 0.61 -16.31
C ASN A 248 9.69 1.69 -15.80
N ASP A 249 8.60 1.28 -15.17
CA ASP A 249 7.58 2.18 -14.64
C ASP A 249 8.09 2.94 -13.40
N ASP A 250 7.69 4.20 -13.27
CA ASP A 250 8.15 5.07 -12.17
C ASP A 250 7.56 4.65 -10.82
N TYR A 251 6.33 4.10 -10.79
CA TYR A 251 5.74 3.54 -9.58
C TYR A 251 6.55 2.36 -9.04
N VAL A 252 6.93 1.45 -9.95
CA VAL A 252 7.72 0.26 -9.63
C VAL A 252 9.12 0.63 -9.16
N ASP A 253 9.78 1.57 -9.85
CA ASP A 253 11.10 2.08 -9.45
C ASP A 253 11.04 2.71 -8.06
N TRP A 254 10.03 3.56 -7.80
CA TRP A 254 9.84 4.21 -6.50
C TRP A 254 9.63 3.18 -5.39
N ALA A 255 8.69 2.25 -5.56
CA ALA A 255 8.34 1.26 -4.54
C ALA A 255 9.56 0.40 -4.16
N ILE A 256 10.32 -0.05 -5.16
CA ILE A 256 11.52 -0.85 -4.91
C ILE A 256 12.58 -0.01 -4.20
N ARG A 257 12.88 1.21 -4.68
CA ARG A 257 13.96 2.03 -4.13
C ARG A 257 13.67 2.49 -2.70
N SER A 258 12.41 2.77 -2.39
CA SER A 258 12.00 3.26 -1.07
C SER A 258 12.05 2.15 -0.02
N ALA A 259 11.73 0.90 -0.38
CA ALA A 259 11.74 -0.24 0.55
C ALA A 259 13.10 -0.53 1.23
N GLU A 260 13.06 -0.99 2.48
CA GLU A 260 14.26 -1.48 3.19
C GLU A 260 14.55 -2.94 2.86
N PHE A 261 13.53 -3.72 2.49
CA PHE A 261 13.67 -5.13 2.14
C PHE A 261 12.97 -5.46 0.82
N VAL A 262 13.72 -6.01 -0.13
CA VAL A 262 13.17 -6.57 -1.37
C VAL A 262 13.28 -8.09 -1.34
N TRP A 263 12.16 -8.77 -1.54
CA TRP A 263 12.06 -10.22 -1.61
C TRP A 263 11.63 -10.69 -3.00
N ILE A 264 12.47 -11.46 -3.69
CA ILE A 264 12.14 -12.03 -5.00
C ILE A 264 11.62 -13.45 -4.81
N ALA A 265 10.35 -13.65 -5.11
CA ALA A 265 9.69 -14.94 -4.95
C ALA A 265 10.20 -15.99 -5.97
N GLY A 266 9.93 -17.26 -5.68
CA GLY A 266 10.10 -18.34 -6.65
C GLY A 266 9.24 -18.14 -7.90
N GLY A 267 9.65 -18.77 -9.01
CA GLY A 267 8.99 -18.62 -10.31
C GLY A 267 9.85 -19.20 -11.42
N ASP A 268 9.67 -18.69 -12.64
CA ASP A 268 10.54 -18.97 -13.77
C ASP A 268 11.68 -17.96 -13.83
N GLN A 269 12.91 -18.46 -13.86
CA GLN A 269 14.11 -17.64 -13.87
C GLN A 269 14.33 -16.90 -15.19
N SER A 270 13.95 -17.51 -16.31
CA SER A 270 14.06 -16.91 -17.64
C SER A 270 13.11 -15.73 -17.78
N ASP A 271 11.90 -15.82 -17.21
CA ASP A 271 10.96 -14.70 -17.20
C ASP A 271 11.55 -13.50 -16.45
N TYR A 272 12.10 -13.72 -15.25
CA TYR A 272 12.73 -12.65 -14.49
C TYR A 272 13.90 -11.99 -15.26
N LEU A 273 14.80 -12.78 -15.83
CA LEU A 273 15.94 -12.26 -16.59
C LEU A 273 15.48 -11.46 -17.83
N ASN A 274 14.56 -12.02 -18.62
CA ASN A 274 14.07 -11.39 -19.85
C ASN A 274 13.37 -10.05 -19.58
N GLN A 275 12.60 -9.96 -18.49
CA GLN A 275 11.83 -8.77 -18.18
C GLN A 275 12.61 -7.70 -17.41
N TRP A 276 13.55 -8.08 -16.53
CA TRP A 276 14.17 -7.14 -15.59
C TRP A 276 15.62 -6.76 -15.93
N GLN A 277 16.33 -7.56 -16.72
CA GLN A 277 17.72 -7.23 -17.08
C GLN A 277 17.77 -5.92 -17.91
N GLY A 278 18.62 -4.98 -17.49
CA GLY A 278 18.79 -3.69 -18.13
C GLY A 278 17.58 -2.76 -18.02
N THR A 279 16.74 -2.92 -16.99
CA THR A 279 15.61 -2.02 -16.70
C THR A 279 15.80 -1.28 -15.37
N LYS A 280 14.87 -0.37 -15.05
CA LYS A 280 14.86 0.32 -13.76
C LYS A 280 14.79 -0.64 -12.58
N VAL A 281 14.00 -1.72 -12.67
CA VAL A 281 13.94 -2.77 -11.62
C VAL A 281 15.32 -3.28 -11.24
N GLN A 282 16.18 -3.64 -12.21
CA GLN A 282 17.54 -4.09 -11.90
C GLN A 282 18.31 -3.03 -11.10
N THR A 283 18.25 -1.77 -11.55
CA THR A 283 18.97 -0.67 -10.88
C THR A 283 18.37 -0.30 -9.52
N ALA A 284 17.06 -0.47 -9.34
CA ALA A 284 16.34 -0.21 -8.10
C ALA A 284 16.66 -1.28 -7.05
N VAL A 285 16.69 -2.55 -7.45
CA VAL A 285 17.11 -3.65 -6.56
C VAL A 285 18.56 -3.46 -6.10
N GLN A 286 19.46 -3.08 -7.01
CA GLN A 286 20.84 -2.75 -6.63
C GLN A 286 20.90 -1.56 -5.66
N HIS A 287 20.09 -0.52 -5.91
CA HIS A 287 20.00 0.64 -5.04
C HIS A 287 19.58 0.28 -3.60
N VAL A 288 18.65 -0.68 -3.42
CA VAL A 288 18.26 -1.16 -2.09
C VAL A 288 19.44 -1.77 -1.35
N PHE A 289 20.25 -2.58 -2.04
CA PHE A 289 21.47 -3.12 -1.45
C PHE A 289 22.47 -2.01 -1.09
N ASP A 290 22.73 -1.09 -2.03
CA ASP A 290 23.72 -0.01 -1.85
C ASP A 290 23.35 0.94 -0.71
N LYS A 291 22.05 1.24 -0.53
CA LYS A 291 21.57 2.08 0.59
C LYS A 291 21.60 1.39 1.95
N GLY A 292 21.98 0.11 2.03
CA GLY A 292 22.09 -0.65 3.27
C GLY A 292 20.91 -1.58 3.58
N GLY A 293 19.97 -1.72 2.66
CA GLY A 293 18.81 -2.58 2.80
C GLY A 293 19.15 -4.06 2.59
N VAL A 294 18.11 -4.89 2.57
CA VAL A 294 18.23 -6.33 2.31
C VAL A 294 17.64 -6.65 0.96
N VAL A 295 18.33 -7.46 0.17
CA VAL A 295 17.77 -8.08 -1.04
C VAL A 295 17.80 -9.60 -0.84
N GLY A 296 16.66 -10.24 -0.95
CA GLY A 296 16.54 -11.68 -0.78
C GLY A 296 15.76 -12.33 -1.90
N GLY A 297 15.87 -13.65 -1.98
CA GLY A 297 14.98 -14.43 -2.82
C GLY A 297 15.03 -15.91 -2.53
N THR A 298 14.04 -16.62 -3.08
CA THR A 298 13.92 -18.08 -2.99
C THR A 298 13.89 -18.74 -4.36
N SER A 299 14.53 -19.90 -4.52
CA SER A 299 14.56 -20.67 -5.77
C SER A 299 15.04 -19.82 -6.97
N ALA A 300 14.19 -19.58 -7.97
CA ALA A 300 14.52 -18.71 -9.11
C ALA A 300 14.97 -17.31 -8.67
N GLY A 301 14.29 -16.70 -7.69
CA GLY A 301 14.62 -15.37 -7.16
C GLY A 301 15.98 -15.32 -6.46
N MET A 302 16.35 -16.38 -5.73
CA MET A 302 17.69 -16.51 -5.14
C MET A 302 18.76 -16.48 -6.23
N ALA A 303 18.55 -17.24 -7.30
CA ALA A 303 19.57 -17.41 -8.32
C ALA A 303 19.71 -16.18 -9.23
N LEU A 304 18.76 -15.23 -9.26
CA LEU A 304 18.96 -13.90 -9.87
C LEU A 304 20.00 -13.04 -9.15
N MET A 305 20.26 -13.32 -7.87
CA MET A 305 21.22 -12.55 -7.06
C MET A 305 22.66 -13.04 -7.25
N ALA A 306 22.88 -14.07 -8.07
CA ALA A 306 24.20 -14.58 -8.40
C ALA A 306 24.76 -13.86 -9.64
N ASN A 307 26.04 -13.51 -9.57
CA ASN A 307 26.86 -13.02 -10.68
C ASN A 307 26.80 -13.93 -11.92
N SER A 308 26.60 -15.22 -11.68
CA SER A 308 26.47 -16.27 -12.67
C SER A 308 25.31 -17.17 -12.26
N VAL A 309 24.34 -17.31 -13.16
CA VAL A 309 23.16 -18.14 -12.99
C VAL A 309 23.37 -19.41 -13.81
N TYR A 310 23.07 -20.59 -13.24
CA TYR A 310 23.09 -21.82 -14.00
C TYR A 310 21.87 -21.84 -14.94
N ASP A 311 22.10 -21.45 -16.18
CA ASP A 311 21.13 -21.47 -17.27
C ASP A 311 21.38 -22.71 -18.16
N PRO A 312 20.46 -23.70 -18.21
CA PRO A 312 20.59 -24.84 -19.13
C PRO A 312 20.48 -24.47 -20.62
N ASP A 313 20.04 -23.25 -20.95
CA ASP A 313 19.88 -22.73 -22.33
C ASP A 313 21.11 -21.94 -22.83
N GLY A 314 22.13 -21.75 -21.99
CA GLY A 314 23.49 -21.38 -22.43
C GLY A 314 23.77 -19.90 -22.63
N VAL A 315 23.07 -18.99 -21.94
CA VAL A 315 23.44 -17.56 -21.93
C VAL A 315 24.36 -17.25 -20.74
N ALA A 316 25.46 -16.53 -21.01
CA ALA A 316 26.45 -16.17 -19.99
C ALA A 316 25.88 -15.16 -18.96
N GLY A 317 26.18 -15.37 -17.68
CA GLY A 317 25.80 -14.46 -16.58
C GLY A 317 26.42 -13.07 -16.73
N ALA A 318 25.69 -12.05 -16.27
CA ALA A 318 25.95 -10.64 -16.56
C ALA A 318 27.18 -10.02 -15.88
N VAL A 319 27.95 -10.80 -15.12
CA VAL A 319 29.28 -10.37 -14.67
C VAL A 319 30.22 -11.59 -14.68
N SER A 320 31.08 -11.64 -15.68
CA SER A 320 32.40 -12.26 -15.60
C SER A 320 33.40 -11.13 -15.81
N ASP A 321 34.48 -11.12 -15.03
CA ASP A 321 35.59 -10.16 -15.05
C ASP A 321 35.76 -9.31 -16.34
#